data_AF-A0A9D1CBL8-F1
#
_entry.id   AF-A0A9D1CBL8-F1
#
_cell.length_a   1.000
_cell.length_b   1.000
_cell.length_c   1.000
_cell.angle_alpha   90.00
_cell.angle_beta   90.00
_cell.angle_gamma   90.00
#
_symmetry.space_group_name_H-M   'P 1'
#
loop_
_entity.id
_entity.type
_entity.pdbx_description
1 polymer ?
#
loop_
_entity_poly.entity_id
_entity_poly.type
_entity_poly.pdbx_seq_one_letter_code
_entity_poly.pdbx_strand_id
1 'polypeptide(L)'
;MAELLSNPSLYTDFNALAELRHRAIADKNKAVGEVAQQFEALMIQMMLKEMRNASPKSEFFDTEGMRVYQDLQDKQVSLEMAKRNTLGVAQFI
;
A
#
# COMPACT_ATOMS: atom_id res chain seq x y z
N MET A 1 8.31 1.47 25.90
CA MET A 1 8.51 1.66 24.45
C MET A 1 9.07 0.39 23.86
N ALA A 2 8.20 -0.56 23.48
CA ALA A 2 8.48 -1.69 22.59
C ALA A 2 7.21 -2.57 22.58
N GLU A 3 6.20 -2.22 21.77
CA GLU A 3 5.11 -3.15 21.41
C GLU A 3 4.20 -2.61 20.28
N LEU A 4 4.76 -1.84 19.34
CA LEU A 4 3.99 -1.25 18.23
C LEU A 4 4.09 -2.05 16.91
N LEU A 5 4.35 -3.36 16.98
CA LEU A 5 4.51 -4.21 15.80
C LEU A 5 3.85 -5.57 16.01
N SER A 6 2.56 -5.67 15.70
CA SER A 6 1.87 -6.86 15.17
C SER A 6 0.39 -6.82 15.53
N ASN A 7 -0.44 -6.20 14.69
CA ASN A 7 -1.87 -6.47 14.77
C ASN A 7 -2.39 -6.95 13.42
N PRO A 8 -2.32 -8.27 13.13
CA PRO A 8 -2.92 -8.89 11.95
C PRO A 8 -4.47 -8.95 12.01
N SER A 9 -5.13 -8.05 12.75
CA SER A 9 -6.57 -8.10 13.06
C SER A 9 -7.43 -7.08 12.30
N LEU A 10 -6.89 -6.38 11.29
CA LEU A 10 -7.62 -5.34 10.55
C LEU A 10 -8.92 -5.86 9.88
N TYR A 11 -9.02 -7.18 9.65
CA TYR A 11 -10.17 -7.79 8.96
C TYR A 11 -11.37 -8.11 9.87
N THR A 12 -11.19 -8.16 11.20
CA THR A 12 -12.24 -8.57 12.16
C THR A 12 -12.54 -7.53 13.24
N ASP A 13 -11.84 -6.41 13.24
CA ASP A 13 -12.01 -5.37 14.25
C ASP A 13 -13.07 -4.34 13.82
N PHE A 14 -14.33 -4.65 14.13
CA PHE A 14 -15.44 -3.72 13.94
C PHE A 14 -15.30 -2.43 14.75
N ASN A 15 -14.55 -2.45 15.87
CA ASN A 15 -14.29 -1.25 16.65
C ASN A 15 -13.26 -0.35 15.95
N ALA A 16 -12.23 -0.93 15.32
CA ALA A 16 -11.30 -0.19 14.48
C ALA A 16 -12.00 0.47 13.28
N LEU A 17 -13.00 -0.20 12.69
CA LEU A 17 -13.84 0.38 11.63
C LEU A 17 -14.72 1.54 12.14
N ALA A 18 -15.31 1.42 13.33
CA ALA A 18 -16.10 2.49 13.95
C ALA A 18 -15.22 3.70 14.30
N GLU A 19 -14.01 3.48 14.80
CA GLU A 19 -13.03 4.51 15.13
C GLU A 19 -12.53 5.22 13.86
N LEU A 20 -12.26 4.46 12.79
CA LEU A 20 -11.90 5.02 11.48
C LEU A 20 -13.03 5.91 10.93
N ARG A 21 -14.29 5.45 10.98
CA ARG A 21 -15.45 6.22 10.56
C ARG A 21 -15.61 7.51 11.37
N HIS A 22 -15.40 7.45 12.68
CA HIS A 22 -15.53 8.62 13.55
C HIS A 22 -14.45 9.67 13.26
N ARG A 23 -13.19 9.23 13.07
CA ARG A 23 -12.08 10.12 12.67
C ARG A 23 -12.28 10.74 11.30
N ALA A 24 -12.81 9.98 10.33
CA ALA A 24 -13.10 10.49 8.98
C ALA A 24 -14.21 11.56 8.97
N ILE A 25 -15.18 11.49 9.90
CA ILE A 25 -16.22 12.52 10.06
C ILE A 25 -15.64 13.79 10.70
N ALA A 26 -14.68 13.65 11.61
CA ALA A 26 -14.12 14.76 12.37
C ALA A 26 -13.11 15.61 11.57
N ASP A 27 -12.39 15.03 10.60
CA ASP A 27 -11.23 15.71 9.99
C ASP A 27 -11.10 15.42 8.49
N LYS A 28 -11.88 16.14 7.67
CA LYS A 28 -11.89 16.00 6.20
C LYS A 28 -10.52 16.26 5.55
N ASN A 29 -9.68 17.09 6.16
CA ASN A 29 -8.36 17.42 5.62
C ASN A 29 -7.35 16.27 5.83
N LYS A 30 -7.47 15.49 6.91
CA LYS A 30 -6.67 14.26 7.09
C LYS A 30 -7.05 13.17 6.10
N ALA A 31 -8.34 13.08 5.75
CA ALA A 31 -8.82 12.10 4.77
C ALA A 31 -8.18 12.33 3.37
N VAL A 32 -7.90 13.59 3.00
CA VAL A 32 -7.21 13.90 1.73
C VAL A 32 -5.78 13.35 1.74
N GLY A 33 -5.03 13.53 2.84
CA GLY A 33 -3.67 13.01 2.97
C GLY A 33 -3.61 11.47 2.92
N GLU A 34 -4.55 10.79 3.56
CA GLU A 34 -4.65 9.32 3.50
C GLU A 34 -4.99 8.83 2.09
N VAL A 35 -5.92 9.50 1.39
CA VAL A 35 -6.27 9.16 0.00
C VAL A 35 -5.09 9.41 -0.94
N ALA A 36 -4.38 10.51 -0.75
CA ALA A 36 -3.21 10.89 -1.53
C ALA A 36 -2.07 9.85 -1.39
N GLN A 37 -1.84 9.37 -0.16
CA GLN A 37 -0.89 8.32 0.14
C GLN A 37 -1.26 6.98 -0.52
N GLN A 38 -2.55 6.62 -0.53
CA GLN A 38 -3.02 5.41 -1.21
C GLN A 38 -2.89 5.52 -2.73
N PHE A 39 -3.11 6.70 -3.29
CA PHE A 39 -2.88 6.97 -4.70
C PHE A 39 -1.39 6.83 -5.07
N GLU A 40 -0.48 7.38 -4.26
CA GLU A 40 0.96 7.22 -4.45
C GLU A 40 1.38 5.75 -4.39
N ALA A 41 0.83 4.97 -3.46
CA ALA A 41 1.09 3.52 -3.39
C ALA A 41 0.66 2.80 -4.68
N LEU A 42 -0.54 3.09 -5.19
CA LEU A 42 -1.01 2.52 -6.47
C LEU A 42 -0.10 2.92 -7.63
N MET A 43 0.36 4.17 -7.66
CA MET A 43 1.27 4.65 -8.70
C MET A 43 2.61 3.91 -8.66
N ILE A 44 3.21 3.76 -7.48
CA ILE A 44 4.45 2.99 -7.28
C ILE A 44 4.25 1.52 -7.67
N GLN A 45 3.12 0.92 -7.31
CA GLN A 45 2.80 -0.45 -7.69
C GLN A 45 2.75 -0.62 -9.21
N MET A 46 2.09 0.31 -9.92
CA MET A 46 2.05 0.29 -11.39
C MET A 46 3.45 0.45 -11.99
N MET A 47 4.27 1.35 -11.46
CA MET A 47 5.66 1.51 -11.90
C MET A 47 6.46 0.22 -11.74
N LEU A 48 6.39 -0.43 -10.57
CA LEU A 48 7.09 -1.68 -10.29
C LEU A 48 6.62 -2.80 -11.23
N LYS A 49 5.32 -2.86 -11.52
CA LYS A 49 4.74 -3.83 -12.44
C LYS A 49 5.25 -3.61 -13.87
N GLU A 50 5.26 -2.37 -14.35
CA GLU A 50 5.75 -2.06 -15.71
C GLU A 50 7.26 -2.30 -15.85
N MET A 51 8.05 -1.98 -14.84
CA MET A 51 9.48 -2.32 -14.82
C MET A 51 9.71 -3.83 -14.93
N ARG A 52 8.86 -4.64 -14.31
CA ARG A 52 8.92 -6.10 -14.37
C ARG A 52 8.45 -6.64 -15.72
N ASN A 53 7.40 -6.06 -16.30
CA ASN A 53 6.92 -6.40 -17.64
C ASN A 53 7.96 -6.11 -18.71
N ALA A 54 8.77 -5.05 -18.54
CA ALA A 54 9.86 -4.69 -19.43
C ALA A 54 11.12 -5.58 -19.26
N SER A 55 11.22 -6.35 -18.17
CA SER A 55 12.33 -7.26 -17.93
C SER A 55 12.12 -8.60 -18.67
N PRO A 56 13.19 -9.21 -19.23
CA PRO A 56 13.08 -10.52 -19.86
C PRO A 56 12.55 -11.57 -18.88
N LYS A 57 11.41 -12.20 -19.23
CA LYS A 57 10.85 -13.29 -18.43
C LYS A 57 11.66 -14.56 -18.66
N SER A 58 12.15 -15.15 -17.57
CA SER A 58 12.70 -16.50 -17.59
C SER A 58 11.56 -17.51 -17.48
N GLU A 59 11.52 -18.50 -18.38
CA GLU A 59 10.51 -19.56 -18.40
C GLU A 59 10.40 -20.33 -17.06
N PHE A 60 11.47 -20.36 -16.26
CA PHE A 60 11.49 -21.02 -14.95
C PHE A 60 10.83 -20.20 -13.84
N PHE A 61 10.71 -18.88 -14.00
CA PHE A 61 10.18 -17.98 -12.98
C PHE A 61 8.77 -17.43 -13.30
N ASP A 62 8.17 -17.79 -14.45
CA ASP A 62 6.83 -17.35 -14.85
C ASP A 62 5.72 -18.35 -14.45
N THR A 63 5.77 -18.83 -13.21
CA THR A 63 4.67 -19.65 -12.66
C THR A 63 3.58 -18.75 -12.08
N GLU A 64 2.34 -19.24 -12.06
CA GLU A 64 1.21 -18.50 -11.51
C GLU A 64 1.39 -18.18 -10.01
N GLY A 65 1.89 -19.14 -9.24
CA GLY A 65 2.21 -18.91 -7.83
C GLY A 65 3.25 -17.82 -7.61
N MET A 66 4.30 -17.77 -8.45
CA MET A 66 5.30 -16.69 -8.38
C MET A 66 4.71 -15.33 -8.74
N ARG A 67 3.82 -15.26 -9.75
CA ARG A 67 3.13 -14.00 -10.11
C ARG A 67 2.28 -13.49 -8.95
N VAL A 68 1.52 -14.37 -8.29
CA VAL A 68 0.70 -13.99 -7.12
C VAL A 68 1.58 -13.51 -5.97
N TYR A 69 2.67 -14.22 -5.67
CA TYR A 69 3.61 -13.82 -4.62
C TYR A 69 4.26 -12.46 -4.93
N GLN A 70 4.70 -12.24 -6.17
CA GLN A 70 5.30 -10.98 -6.61
C GLN A 70 4.30 -9.83 -6.55
N ASP A 71 3.05 -10.03 -6.97
CA ASP A 71 2.00 -9.02 -6.86
C ASP A 71 1.74 -8.62 -5.39
N LEU A 72 1.78 -9.59 -4.47
CA LEU A 72 1.65 -9.31 -3.04
C LEU A 72 2.88 -8.58 -2.48
N GLN A 73 4.07 -8.97 -2.90
CA GLN A 73 5.32 -8.31 -2.54
C GLN A 73 5.32 -6.85 -3.00
N ASP A 74 4.91 -6.59 -4.25
CA ASP A 74 4.88 -5.24 -4.83
C ASP A 74 3.87 -4.35 -4.15
N LYS A 75 2.72 -4.90 -3.71
CA LYS A 75 1.76 -4.19 -2.87
C LYS A 75 2.36 -3.79 -1.52
N GLN A 76 3.11 -4.67 -0.85
CA GLN A 76 3.72 -4.31 0.43
C GLN A 76 4.84 -3.29 0.28
N VAL A 77 5.68 -3.44 -0.75
CA VAL A 77 6.76 -2.50 -1.05
C VAL A 77 6.18 -1.13 -1.39
N SER A 78 5.17 -1.06 -2.25
CA SER A 78 4.53 0.21 -2.62
C SER A 78 3.85 0.91 -1.45
N LEU A 79 3.17 0.17 -0.55
CA LEU A 79 2.60 0.72 0.68
C LEU A 79 3.69 1.26 1.62
N GLU A 80 4.80 0.55 1.79
CA GLU A 80 5.92 0.99 2.64
C GLU A 80 6.63 2.22 2.05
N MET A 81 6.76 2.29 0.73
CA MET A 81 7.32 3.46 0.04
C MET A 81 6.40 4.69 0.11
N ALA A 82 5.09 4.51 -0.05
CA ALA A 82 4.12 5.60 0.13
C ALA A 82 4.08 6.09 1.59
N LYS A 83 4.20 5.19 2.58
CA LYS A 83 4.36 5.57 4.00
C LYS A 83 5.57 6.43 4.31
N ARG A 84 6.63 6.27 3.54
CA ARG A 84 7.84 7.08 3.66
C ARG A 84 7.77 8.37 2.84
N ASN A 85 6.65 8.65 2.16
CA ASN A 85 6.51 9.75 1.19
C ASN A 85 7.67 9.77 0.18
N THR A 86 8.05 8.60 -0.34
CA THR A 86 9.29 8.45 -1.10
C THR A 86 9.29 9.24 -2.41
N LEU A 87 8.13 9.41 -3.07
CA LEU A 87 8.00 10.21 -4.29
C LEU A 87 7.44 11.62 -4.01
N GLY A 88 6.88 11.85 -2.83
CA GLY A 88 6.30 13.14 -2.41
C GLY A 88 5.01 13.50 -3.12
N VAL A 89 4.44 12.60 -3.94
CA VAL A 89 3.22 12.87 -4.72
C VAL A 89 2.05 13.11 -3.79
N ALA A 90 1.99 12.38 -2.67
CA ALA A 90 0.95 12.56 -1.67
C ALA A 90 0.96 13.94 -0.99
N GLN A 91 2.05 14.72 -1.14
CA GLN A 91 2.19 16.06 -0.57
C GLN A 91 1.72 17.17 -1.53
N PHE A 92 1.57 16.87 -2.82
CA PHE A 92 1.23 17.84 -3.87
C PHE A 92 -0.28 17.94 -4.17
N ILE A 93 -1.06 16.95 -3.76
CA ILE A 93 -2.51 16.83 -3.94
C ILE A 93 -3.25 17.02 -2.62
#